data_AF-A0A258QCH9-F1
#
_entry.id   AF-A0A258QCH9-F1
#
_cell.length_a   1.000
_cell.length_b   1.000
_cell.length_c   1.000
_cell.angle_alpha   90.00
_cell.angle_beta   90.00
_cell.angle_gamma   90.00
#
_symmetry.space_group_name_H-M   'P 1'
#
loop_
_entity.id
_entity.type
_entity.pdbx_description
1 polymer ?
#
loop_
_entity_poly.entity_id
_entity_poly.type
_entity_poly.pdbx_seq_one_letter_code
_entity_poly.pdbx_strand_id
1 'polypeptide(L)'
;IYSDLLNLRNRYADLIRARFPNIKRRVSGYNLDQLLPENGFNVARALVGTEGTCALTLAAKVRLVKSPAKRVVLVLGFDDIYLAGDAVPEYQSFNPIAIEGLDYKIIRGLQQRNLAKAEIDLLPAGNAWVVVEFGDDTLEGAIAQAERAQEYFKNRTKGPRPSSWLVPDPLLQKRIWSIRENGASATHLSIDPNSPDPVVGWEDAAVDPTRLGEYLRAFQKLVDSYGYETSLYGHFGDGCIHARITFNLRTAEGVTQFRSFIRDAATLVVAFGGSLTGEHGDGQARAEFLPIMFGEELMEAMHEFKRIWDPQNRLNPGKVVHPYRVDENLRMGPEYKVVNIKTRLNFLSQEGNGFQRAVERCVGMGKCRSEKVGTM
;
A
#
# COMPACT_ATOMS: atom_id res chain seq x y z
N ILE A 1 -23.07 1.00 25.48
CA ILE A 1 -22.07 0.32 24.61
C ILE A 1 -22.55 -1.06 24.17
N TYR A 2 -22.44 -2.14 24.96
CA TYR A 2 -22.73 -3.49 24.46
C TYR A 2 -24.15 -3.68 23.90
N SER A 3 -25.19 -3.22 24.62
CA SER A 3 -26.57 -3.27 24.13
C SER A 3 -26.76 -2.45 22.84
N ASP A 4 -26.12 -1.29 22.75
CA ASP A 4 -26.19 -0.43 21.56
C ASP A 4 -25.50 -1.07 20.35
N LEU A 5 -24.34 -1.73 20.57
CA LEU A 5 -23.65 -2.49 19.52
C LEU A 5 -24.47 -3.69 19.04
N LEU A 6 -25.19 -4.37 19.93
CA LEU A 6 -26.13 -5.43 19.56
C LEU A 6 -27.27 -4.89 18.70
N ASN A 7 -27.84 -3.73 19.09
CA ASN A 7 -28.91 -3.08 18.34
C ASN A 7 -28.46 -2.59 16.97
N LEU A 8 -27.27 -1.97 16.89
CA LEU A 8 -26.62 -1.58 15.63
C LEU A 8 -26.44 -2.79 14.74
N ARG A 9 -25.79 -3.85 15.23
CA ARG A 9 -25.61 -5.10 14.48
C ARG A 9 -26.94 -5.64 13.98
N ASN A 10 -27.96 -5.76 14.83
CA ASN A 10 -29.24 -6.33 14.45
C ASN A 10 -29.92 -5.56 13.32
N ARG A 11 -29.79 -4.22 13.30
CA ARG A 11 -30.36 -3.39 12.23
C ARG A 11 -29.59 -3.49 10.91
N TYR A 12 -28.26 -3.55 10.96
CA TYR A 12 -27.41 -3.47 9.76
C TYR A 12 -26.85 -4.82 9.29
N ALA A 13 -27.15 -5.94 9.96
CA ALA A 13 -26.50 -7.23 9.71
C ALA A 13 -26.54 -7.68 8.24
N ASP A 14 -27.71 -7.62 7.62
CA ASP A 14 -27.87 -8.10 6.24
C ASP A 14 -27.17 -7.18 5.24
N LEU A 15 -27.18 -5.87 5.50
CA LEU A 15 -26.47 -4.90 4.67
C LEU A 15 -24.95 -5.06 4.79
N ILE A 16 -24.44 -5.30 6.00
CA ILE A 16 -23.02 -5.59 6.24
C ILE A 16 -22.61 -6.82 5.43
N ARG A 17 -23.38 -7.92 5.49
CA ARG A 17 -23.10 -9.14 4.69
C ARG A 17 -23.12 -8.89 3.19
N ALA A 18 -24.04 -8.04 2.72
CA ALA A 18 -24.22 -7.79 1.30
C ALA A 18 -23.17 -6.85 0.69
N ARG A 19 -22.59 -5.94 1.48
CA ARG A 19 -21.77 -4.84 0.97
C ARG A 19 -20.30 -4.89 1.39
N PHE A 20 -19.96 -5.49 2.52
CA PHE A 20 -18.56 -5.53 2.95
C PHE A 20 -17.74 -6.37 1.95
N PRO A 21 -16.60 -5.86 1.44
CA PRO A 21 -15.74 -6.63 0.56
C PRO A 21 -15.24 -7.91 1.21
N ASN A 22 -15.28 -9.00 0.46
CA ASN A 22 -14.72 -10.28 0.86
C ASN A 22 -13.30 -10.45 0.29
N ILE A 23 -12.36 -9.67 0.79
CA ILE A 23 -10.94 -9.74 0.43
C ILE A 23 -10.07 -9.83 1.68
N LYS A 24 -8.86 -10.38 1.54
CA LYS A 24 -7.95 -10.64 2.66
C LYS A 24 -7.48 -9.36 3.36
N ARG A 25 -7.13 -8.33 2.58
CA ARG A 25 -6.70 -7.02 3.09
C ARG A 25 -7.79 -5.97 2.87
N ARG A 26 -8.46 -5.61 3.95
CA ARG A 26 -9.51 -4.59 3.96
C ARG A 26 -9.39 -3.80 5.26
N VAL A 27 -8.95 -2.55 5.17
CA VAL A 27 -8.82 -1.65 6.34
C VAL A 27 -9.72 -0.41 6.21
N SER A 28 -10.53 -0.31 5.14
CA SER A 28 -11.48 0.79 4.98
C SER A 28 -12.67 0.70 5.92
N GLY A 29 -12.99 1.81 6.57
CA GLY A 29 -14.08 1.99 7.52
C GLY A 29 -13.89 1.21 8.81
N TYR A 30 -14.98 1.11 9.59
CA TYR A 30 -14.97 0.27 10.79
C TYR A 30 -15.31 -1.19 10.46
N ASN A 31 -14.71 -2.11 11.22
CA ASN A 31 -14.90 -3.55 11.10
C ASN A 31 -16.23 -4.03 11.70
N LEU A 32 -17.35 -3.49 11.22
CA LEU A 32 -18.70 -3.80 11.71
C LEU A 32 -19.10 -5.26 11.46
N ASP A 33 -18.55 -5.87 10.40
CA ASP A 33 -18.66 -7.30 10.10
C ASP A 33 -18.23 -8.18 11.27
N GLN A 34 -17.26 -7.74 12.07
CA GLN A 34 -16.78 -8.49 13.23
C GLN A 34 -17.81 -8.59 14.35
N LEU A 35 -18.85 -7.73 14.34
CA LEU A 35 -19.98 -7.83 15.26
C LEU A 35 -20.99 -8.91 14.85
N LEU A 36 -20.94 -9.44 13.63
CA LEU A 36 -21.92 -10.44 13.18
C LEU A 36 -21.84 -11.74 14.01
N PRO A 37 -22.97 -12.46 14.20
CA PRO A 37 -23.00 -13.69 14.98
C PRO A 37 -22.01 -14.77 14.51
N GLU A 38 -21.85 -14.93 13.19
CA GLU A 38 -20.88 -15.84 12.58
C GLU A 38 -19.42 -15.51 12.90
N ASN A 39 -19.14 -14.26 13.28
CA ASN A 39 -17.84 -13.80 13.76
C ASN A 39 -17.74 -13.78 15.30
N GLY A 40 -18.77 -14.28 15.99
CA GLY A 40 -18.81 -14.40 17.45
C GLY A 40 -19.05 -13.09 18.20
N PHE A 41 -19.62 -12.06 17.54
CA PHE A 41 -19.79 -10.72 18.13
C PHE A 41 -18.46 -10.17 18.72
N ASN A 42 -17.41 -10.17 17.90
CA ASN A 42 -16.06 -9.88 18.35
C ASN A 42 -15.79 -8.37 18.44
N VAL A 43 -16.12 -7.79 19.59
CA VAL A 43 -15.95 -6.35 19.87
C VAL A 43 -14.48 -5.92 19.77
N ALA A 44 -13.53 -6.75 20.20
CA ALA A 44 -12.11 -6.42 20.11
C ALA A 44 -11.66 -6.28 18.65
N ARG A 45 -12.07 -7.18 17.76
CA ARG A 45 -11.77 -7.09 16.31
C ARG A 45 -12.51 -5.93 15.64
N ALA A 46 -13.73 -5.60 16.09
CA ALA A 46 -14.45 -4.42 15.61
C ALA A 46 -13.72 -3.09 15.94
N LEU A 47 -12.91 -3.07 17.01
CA LEU A 47 -12.09 -1.92 17.38
C LEU A 47 -10.74 -1.84 16.65
N VAL A 48 -10.26 -2.95 16.08
CA VAL A 48 -9.01 -2.95 15.28
C VAL A 48 -9.24 -2.13 14.03
N GLY A 49 -8.32 -1.20 13.73
CA GLY A 49 -8.44 -0.31 12.58
C GLY A 49 -9.38 0.89 12.80
N THR A 50 -9.84 1.16 14.03
CA THR A 50 -10.60 2.40 14.31
C THR A 50 -9.73 3.66 14.34
N GLU A 51 -8.42 3.55 14.08
CA GLU A 51 -7.51 4.70 13.93
C GLU A 51 -7.56 5.72 15.09
N GLY A 52 -7.80 5.22 16.32
CA GLY A 52 -7.89 6.05 17.51
C GLY A 52 -9.15 6.93 17.57
N THR A 53 -10.14 6.71 16.71
CA THR A 53 -11.41 7.45 16.74
C THR A 53 -12.38 6.88 17.77
N CYS A 54 -12.32 5.59 18.09
CA CYS A 54 -13.28 4.98 19.03
C CYS A 54 -12.67 4.69 20.40
N ALA A 55 -11.40 4.29 20.45
CA ALA A 55 -10.73 3.93 21.69
C ALA A 55 -9.21 4.13 21.58
N LEU A 56 -8.55 4.21 22.73
CA LEU A 56 -7.09 4.16 22.83
C LEU A 56 -6.66 2.76 23.27
N THR A 57 -5.86 2.08 22.45
CA THR A 57 -5.30 0.77 22.80
C THR A 57 -4.03 0.97 23.63
N LEU A 58 -4.06 0.54 24.89
CA LEU A 58 -2.90 0.63 25.79
C LEU A 58 -2.01 -0.63 25.75
N ALA A 59 -2.62 -1.79 25.50
CA ALA A 59 -1.94 -3.07 25.38
C ALA A 59 -2.75 -4.02 24.50
N ALA A 60 -2.07 -4.96 23.85
CA ALA A 60 -2.70 -6.03 23.08
C ALA A 60 -1.98 -7.35 23.35
N LYS A 61 -2.75 -8.44 23.51
CA LYS A 61 -2.21 -9.80 23.51
C LYS A 61 -2.41 -10.40 22.13
N VAL A 62 -1.30 -10.77 21.48
CA VAL A 62 -1.32 -11.31 20.12
C VAL A 62 -1.00 -12.81 20.10
N ARG A 63 -1.53 -13.51 19.10
CA ARG A 63 -1.14 -14.89 18.81
C ARG A 63 0.15 -14.88 18.01
N LEU A 64 1.17 -15.60 18.48
CA LEU A 64 2.40 -15.82 17.72
C LEU A 64 2.19 -16.92 16.68
N VAL A 65 2.86 -16.80 15.54
CA VAL A 65 2.89 -17.80 14.47
C VAL A 65 4.30 -18.34 14.31
N LYS A 66 4.44 -19.58 13.85
CA LYS A 66 5.75 -20.17 13.54
C LYS A 66 6.38 -19.41 12.37
N SER A 67 7.60 -18.90 12.55
CA SER A 67 8.44 -18.44 11.45
C SER A 67 9.37 -19.57 11.04
N PRO A 68 9.42 -19.97 9.76
CA PRO A 68 10.41 -20.93 9.27
C PRO A 68 11.84 -20.46 9.53
N ALA A 69 12.74 -21.39 9.82
CA ALA A 69 14.13 -21.09 10.18
C ALA A 69 15.01 -20.74 8.97
N LYS A 70 14.63 -21.22 7.79
CA LYS A 70 15.34 -21.01 6.52
C LYS A 70 14.39 -20.43 5.48
N ARG A 71 14.92 -19.52 4.66
CA ARG A 71 14.18 -18.83 3.61
C ARG A 71 14.97 -18.87 2.31
N VAL A 72 14.25 -18.91 1.20
CA VAL A 72 14.78 -18.85 -0.16
C VAL A 72 13.89 -17.93 -0.97
N VAL A 73 14.51 -17.08 -1.78
CA VAL A 73 13.80 -16.16 -2.66
C VAL A 73 13.89 -16.65 -4.10
N LEU A 74 12.76 -16.62 -4.80
CA LEU A 74 12.67 -16.72 -6.25
C LEU A 74 12.29 -15.35 -6.81
N VAL A 75 13.13 -14.78 -7.66
CA VAL A 75 12.82 -13.55 -8.40
C VAL A 75 12.37 -13.94 -9.80
N LEU A 76 11.22 -13.42 -10.22
CA LEU A 76 10.66 -13.61 -11.56
C LEU A 76 10.63 -12.27 -12.29
N GLY A 77 11.21 -12.19 -13.49
CA GLY A 77 11.21 -10.99 -14.33
C GLY A 77 10.18 -11.09 -15.46
N PHE A 78 9.29 -10.10 -15.54
CA PHE A 78 8.23 -9.97 -16.53
C PHE A 78 8.44 -8.75 -17.42
N ASP A 79 7.79 -8.73 -18.58
CA ASP A 79 7.86 -7.60 -19.52
C ASP A 79 7.15 -6.35 -18.98
N ASP A 80 6.13 -6.52 -18.13
CA ASP A 80 5.44 -5.46 -17.42
C ASP A 80 4.80 -5.96 -16.11
N ILE A 81 4.36 -5.03 -15.28
CA ILE A 81 3.78 -5.32 -13.96
C ILE A 81 2.37 -5.90 -14.04
N TYR A 82 1.66 -5.72 -15.14
CA TYR A 82 0.30 -6.22 -15.34
C TYR A 82 0.32 -7.74 -15.55
N LEU A 83 1.23 -8.21 -16.39
CA LEU A 83 1.49 -9.63 -16.64
C LEU A 83 1.99 -10.33 -15.37
N ALA A 84 2.82 -9.64 -14.58
CA ALA A 84 3.21 -10.11 -13.26
C ALA A 84 2.00 -10.26 -12.33
N GLY A 85 1.05 -9.33 -12.39
CA GLY A 85 -0.21 -9.35 -11.63
C GLY A 85 -1.19 -10.43 -12.08
N ASP A 86 -1.23 -10.78 -13.36
CA ASP A 86 -2.06 -11.88 -13.89
C ASP A 86 -1.64 -13.26 -13.37
N ALA A 87 -0.35 -13.42 -13.06
CA ALA A 87 0.21 -14.68 -12.58
C ALA A 87 0.09 -14.89 -11.06
N VAL A 88 -0.59 -13.99 -10.33
CA VAL A 88 -0.78 -14.12 -8.87
C VAL A 88 -1.40 -15.44 -8.42
N PRO A 89 -2.47 -15.94 -9.06
CA PRO A 89 -3.05 -17.24 -8.71
C PRO A 89 -2.04 -18.39 -8.83
N GLU A 90 -1.12 -18.30 -9.79
CA GLU A 90 -0.08 -19.32 -10.00
C GLU A 90 0.96 -19.28 -8.89
N TYR A 91 1.42 -18.10 -8.45
CA TYR A 91 2.33 -17.99 -7.30
C TYR A 91 1.70 -18.57 -6.04
N GLN A 92 0.43 -18.20 -5.77
CA GLN A 92 -0.30 -18.64 -4.57
C GLN A 92 -0.46 -20.16 -4.49
N SER A 93 -0.54 -20.86 -5.64
CA SER A 93 -0.64 -22.32 -5.67
C SER A 93 0.55 -23.05 -5.02
N PHE A 94 1.70 -22.37 -4.89
CA PHE A 94 2.89 -22.88 -4.23
C PHE A 94 2.98 -22.56 -2.73
N ASN A 95 1.97 -21.88 -2.16
CA ASN A 95 1.91 -21.46 -0.76
C ASN A 95 3.16 -20.70 -0.25
N PRO A 96 3.66 -19.68 -0.97
CA PRO A 96 4.79 -18.89 -0.51
C PRO A 96 4.45 -18.08 0.76
N ILE A 97 5.50 -17.64 1.47
CA ILE A 97 5.41 -16.72 2.61
C ILE A 97 5.02 -15.32 2.15
N ALA A 98 5.63 -14.86 1.05
CA ALA A 98 5.43 -13.52 0.50
C ALA A 98 5.45 -13.52 -1.02
N ILE A 99 4.71 -12.58 -1.61
CA ILE A 99 4.66 -12.33 -3.06
C ILE A 99 4.62 -10.80 -3.23
N GLU A 100 5.75 -10.22 -3.61
CA GLU A 100 5.92 -8.76 -3.73
C GLU A 100 6.21 -8.35 -5.17
N GLY A 101 5.45 -7.40 -5.71
CA GLY A 101 5.66 -6.86 -7.05
C GLY A 101 6.44 -5.54 -7.03
N LEU A 102 7.26 -5.34 -8.07
CA LEU A 102 8.07 -4.14 -8.30
C LEU A 102 8.04 -3.74 -9.78
N ASP A 103 7.67 -2.49 -10.06
CA ASP A 103 7.66 -1.92 -11.41
C ASP A 103 9.04 -1.34 -11.82
N TYR A 104 9.34 -1.31 -13.12
CA TYR A 104 10.59 -0.74 -13.65
C TYR A 104 10.81 0.71 -13.25
N LYS A 105 9.76 1.48 -13.04
CA LYS A 105 9.90 2.90 -12.70
C LYS A 105 10.64 3.12 -11.38
N ILE A 106 10.51 2.19 -10.42
CA ILE A 106 11.31 2.22 -9.18
C ILE A 106 12.78 1.95 -9.49
N ILE A 107 13.05 0.92 -10.29
CA ILE A 107 14.41 0.53 -10.66
C ILE A 107 15.10 1.65 -11.46
N ARG A 108 14.41 2.23 -12.44
CA ARG A 108 14.88 3.36 -13.23
C ARG A 108 15.18 4.57 -12.34
N GLY A 109 14.30 4.87 -11.38
CA GLY A 109 14.53 5.95 -10.43
C GLY A 109 15.79 5.73 -9.59
N LEU A 110 16.05 4.50 -9.14
CA LEU A 110 17.29 4.16 -8.43
C LEU A 110 18.53 4.31 -9.32
N GLN A 111 18.47 3.82 -10.56
CA GLN A 111 19.55 3.92 -11.54
C GLN A 111 19.91 5.37 -11.87
N GLN A 112 18.90 6.23 -12.09
CA GLN A 112 19.12 7.66 -12.35
C GLN A 112 19.84 8.37 -11.20
N ARG A 113 19.75 7.84 -9.97
CA ARG A 113 20.42 8.36 -8.78
C ARG A 113 21.77 7.69 -8.49
N ASN A 114 22.19 6.76 -9.33
CA ASN A 114 23.34 5.88 -9.09
C ASN A 114 23.24 5.13 -7.75
N LEU A 115 22.02 4.72 -7.37
CA LEU A 115 21.76 3.97 -6.15
C LEU A 115 21.50 2.50 -6.45
N ALA A 116 21.85 1.63 -5.49
CA ALA A 116 21.53 0.21 -5.49
C ALA A 116 21.97 -0.57 -6.75
N LYS A 117 23.00 -0.09 -7.47
CA LYS A 117 23.45 -0.70 -8.73
C LYS A 117 23.71 -2.20 -8.56
N ALA A 118 24.46 -2.55 -7.53
CA ALA A 118 24.87 -3.92 -7.32
C ALA A 118 23.72 -4.83 -6.85
N GLU A 119 22.62 -4.28 -6.31
CA GLU A 119 21.37 -4.98 -6.00
C GLU A 119 20.52 -5.16 -7.27
N ILE A 120 20.47 -4.13 -8.13
CA ILE A 120 19.73 -4.14 -9.39
C ILE A 120 20.35 -5.12 -10.39
N ASP A 121 21.68 -5.20 -10.44
CA ASP A 121 22.43 -6.14 -11.29
C ASP A 121 22.13 -7.62 -10.95
N LEU A 122 21.50 -7.86 -9.79
CA LEU A 122 21.04 -9.17 -9.37
C LEU A 122 19.70 -9.54 -10.04
N LEU A 123 18.84 -8.58 -10.37
CA LEU A 123 17.51 -8.87 -10.91
C LEU A 123 17.61 -9.57 -12.29
N PRO A 124 16.81 -10.62 -12.55
CA PRO A 124 16.79 -11.26 -13.86
C PRO A 124 16.14 -10.33 -14.90
N ALA A 125 16.30 -10.63 -16.19
CA ALA A 125 15.82 -9.76 -17.27
C ALA A 125 14.31 -9.48 -17.20
N GLY A 126 13.90 -8.22 -17.29
CA GLY A 126 12.48 -7.81 -17.27
C GLY A 126 12.32 -6.31 -17.05
N ASN A 127 11.07 -5.83 -17.08
CA ASN A 127 10.66 -4.49 -16.67
C ASN A 127 9.62 -4.51 -15.53
N ALA A 128 9.37 -5.67 -14.94
CA ALA A 128 8.73 -5.79 -13.65
C ALA A 128 9.22 -7.07 -12.99
N TRP A 129 9.25 -7.07 -11.67
CA TRP A 129 9.75 -8.21 -10.91
C TRP A 129 8.76 -8.62 -9.84
N VAL A 130 8.64 -9.93 -9.65
CA VAL A 130 7.96 -10.52 -8.49
C VAL A 130 9.01 -11.22 -7.64
N VAL A 131 9.07 -10.84 -6.36
CA VAL A 131 9.89 -11.48 -5.35
C VAL A 131 8.98 -12.44 -4.58
N VAL A 132 9.22 -13.74 -4.75
CA VAL A 132 8.47 -14.81 -4.07
C VAL A 132 9.37 -15.44 -3.02
N GLU A 133 8.94 -15.42 -1.75
CA GLU A 133 9.70 -15.99 -0.65
C GLU A 133 9.09 -17.30 -0.18
N PHE A 134 9.93 -18.33 -0.07
CA PHE A 134 9.57 -19.64 0.48
C PHE A 134 10.33 -19.85 1.79
N GLY A 135 9.79 -20.68 2.67
CA GLY A 135 10.51 -21.05 3.88
C GLY A 135 10.14 -22.41 4.43
N ASP A 136 11.12 -22.98 5.10
CA ASP A 136 11.09 -24.30 5.72
C ASP A 136 11.99 -24.29 6.96
N ASP A 137 11.95 -25.35 7.77
CA ASP A 137 12.89 -25.49 8.88
C ASP A 137 14.30 -25.87 8.39
N THR A 138 14.39 -26.44 7.18
CA THR A 138 15.63 -26.85 6.50
C THR A 138 15.91 -26.00 5.26
N LEU A 139 17.19 -25.84 4.89
CA LEU A 139 17.52 -25.06 3.70
C LEU A 139 17.11 -25.82 2.43
N GLU A 140 17.33 -27.13 2.44
CA GLU A 140 16.99 -28.06 1.38
C GLU A 140 15.48 -28.05 1.10
N GLY A 141 14.65 -28.03 2.14
CA GLY A 141 13.20 -27.93 2.01
C GLY A 141 12.76 -26.61 1.38
N ALA A 142 13.34 -25.48 1.81
CA ALA A 142 13.04 -24.17 1.26
C ALA A 142 13.50 -24.04 -0.21
N ILE A 143 14.67 -24.58 -0.56
CA ILE A 143 15.16 -24.66 -1.95
C ILE A 143 14.20 -25.49 -2.79
N ALA A 144 13.83 -26.68 -2.33
CA ALA A 144 12.94 -27.57 -3.07
C ALA A 144 11.55 -26.94 -3.33
N GLN A 145 11.02 -26.15 -2.40
CA GLN A 145 9.78 -25.39 -2.62
C GLN A 145 9.94 -24.37 -3.76
N ALA A 146 11.02 -23.59 -3.71
CA ALA A 146 11.30 -22.54 -4.69
C ALA A 146 11.65 -23.10 -6.08
N GLU A 147 12.39 -24.20 -6.16
CA GLU A 147 12.71 -24.90 -7.41
C GLU A 147 11.47 -25.44 -8.12
N ARG A 148 10.49 -25.97 -7.37
CA ARG A 148 9.20 -26.42 -7.95
C ARG A 148 8.46 -25.25 -8.62
N ALA A 149 8.42 -24.10 -7.96
CA ALA A 149 7.82 -22.89 -8.53
C ALA A 149 8.61 -22.41 -9.77
N GLN A 150 9.94 -22.38 -9.69
CA GLN A 150 10.79 -21.98 -10.80
C GLN A 150 10.60 -22.87 -12.03
N GLU A 151 10.59 -24.19 -11.86
CA GLU A 151 10.43 -25.14 -12.96
C GLU A 151 9.03 -25.04 -13.58
N TYR A 152 8.00 -24.78 -12.78
CA TYR A 152 6.66 -24.47 -13.28
C TYR A 152 6.67 -23.23 -14.19
N PHE A 153 7.25 -22.12 -13.76
CA PHE A 153 7.27 -20.88 -14.56
C PHE A 153 8.13 -21.01 -15.83
N LYS A 154 9.19 -21.82 -15.79
CA LYS A 154 10.02 -22.15 -16.95
C LYS A 154 9.24 -22.95 -18.01
N ASN A 155 8.37 -23.85 -17.57
CA ASN A 155 7.56 -24.72 -18.42
C ASN A 155 6.11 -24.23 -18.59
N ARG A 156 5.81 -22.99 -18.17
CA ARG A 156 4.46 -22.41 -18.20
C ARG A 156 3.90 -22.46 -19.63
N THR A 157 2.69 -23.00 -19.76
CA THR A 157 2.04 -23.25 -21.06
C THR A 157 1.06 -22.16 -21.48
N LYS A 158 0.67 -21.27 -20.56
CA LYS A 158 -0.24 -20.15 -20.79
C LYS A 158 0.37 -18.86 -20.27
N GLY A 159 0.28 -17.78 -21.03
CA GLY A 159 0.87 -16.49 -20.66
C GLY A 159 2.39 -16.43 -20.84
N PRO A 160 3.03 -15.31 -20.48
CA PRO A 160 4.47 -15.12 -20.65
C PRO A 160 5.27 -16.04 -19.72
N ARG A 161 6.39 -16.55 -20.22
CA ARG A 161 7.39 -17.25 -19.39
C ARG A 161 8.35 -16.21 -18.83
N PRO A 162 8.30 -15.91 -17.51
CA PRO A 162 9.20 -14.92 -16.94
C PRO A 162 10.63 -15.44 -16.95
N SER A 163 11.59 -14.52 -17.00
CA SER A 163 12.94 -14.85 -16.57
C SER A 163 12.92 -15.19 -15.08
N SER A 164 13.88 -15.97 -14.60
CA SER A 164 13.89 -16.35 -13.19
C SER A 164 15.29 -16.41 -12.62
N TRP A 165 15.39 -16.17 -11.32
CA TRP A 165 16.60 -16.40 -10.57
C TRP A 165 16.28 -16.85 -9.14
N LEU A 166 16.83 -18.01 -8.79
CA LEU A 166 16.72 -18.62 -7.48
C LEU A 166 17.87 -18.17 -6.57
N VAL A 167 17.54 -17.72 -5.36
CA VAL A 167 18.47 -17.02 -4.47
C VAL A 167 18.47 -17.66 -3.09
N PRO A 168 19.27 -18.72 -2.88
CA PRO A 168 19.40 -19.39 -1.58
C PRO A 168 20.35 -18.67 -0.60
N ASP A 169 21.25 -17.82 -1.10
CA ASP A 169 22.20 -17.07 -0.26
C ASP A 169 21.49 -15.97 0.55
N PRO A 170 21.51 -16.02 1.90
CA PRO A 170 20.85 -15.02 2.75
C PRO A 170 21.33 -13.58 2.53
N LEU A 171 22.60 -13.37 2.17
CA LEU A 171 23.13 -12.03 1.88
C LEU A 171 22.53 -11.47 0.60
N LEU A 172 22.41 -12.30 -0.45
CA LEU A 172 21.78 -11.88 -1.71
C LEU A 172 20.27 -11.68 -1.55
N GLN A 173 19.59 -12.52 -0.76
CA GLN A 173 18.18 -12.33 -0.39
C GLN A 173 17.96 -10.96 0.25
N LYS A 174 18.79 -10.60 1.24
CA LYS A 174 18.70 -9.29 1.91
C LYS A 174 18.89 -8.13 0.93
N ARG A 175 19.76 -8.28 -0.07
CA ARG A 175 20.02 -7.27 -1.09
C ARG A 175 18.81 -7.07 -2.01
N ILE A 176 18.17 -8.15 -2.44
CA ILE A 176 16.92 -8.09 -3.22
C ILE A 176 15.81 -7.41 -2.42
N TRP A 177 15.61 -7.84 -1.16
CA TRP A 177 14.63 -7.25 -0.26
C TRP A 177 14.86 -5.75 -0.03
N SER A 178 16.12 -5.32 0.02
CA SER A 178 16.44 -3.90 0.20
C SER A 178 15.92 -3.00 -0.93
N ILE A 179 15.77 -3.51 -2.16
CA ILE A 179 15.15 -2.78 -3.27
C ILE A 179 13.67 -2.55 -2.95
N ARG A 180 12.96 -3.59 -2.54
CA ARG A 180 11.53 -3.55 -2.19
C ARG A 180 11.23 -2.63 -1.00
N GLU A 181 12.10 -2.65 0.00
CA GLU A 181 11.93 -1.86 1.23
C GLU A 181 12.25 -0.38 1.02
N ASN A 182 13.26 -0.05 0.21
CA ASN A 182 13.82 1.29 0.16
C ASN A 182 13.51 2.03 -1.15
N GLY A 183 13.24 1.32 -2.25
CA GLY A 183 13.15 1.88 -3.59
C GLY A 183 12.14 3.03 -3.70
N ALA A 184 10.93 2.83 -3.17
CA ALA A 184 9.87 3.85 -3.21
C ALA A 184 10.21 5.11 -2.41
N SER A 185 10.95 4.97 -1.30
CA SER A 185 11.40 6.11 -0.49
C SER A 185 12.53 6.89 -1.16
N ALA A 186 13.44 6.17 -1.83
CA ALA A 186 14.59 6.74 -2.52
C ALA A 186 14.20 7.51 -3.79
N THR A 187 12.99 7.26 -4.31
CA THR A 187 12.50 7.81 -5.58
C THR A 187 11.38 8.84 -5.41
N HIS A 188 11.07 9.26 -4.18
CA HIS A 188 9.92 10.14 -3.87
C HIS A 188 10.07 11.61 -4.32
N LEU A 189 11.29 12.07 -4.61
CA LEU A 189 11.51 13.42 -5.15
C LEU A 189 11.94 13.33 -6.60
N SER A 190 11.40 14.14 -7.48
CA SER A 190 11.89 14.27 -8.86
C SER A 190 13.34 14.77 -8.88
N ILE A 191 14.12 14.26 -9.83
CA ILE A 191 15.48 14.74 -10.12
C ILE A 191 15.43 16.11 -10.79
N ASP A 192 14.42 16.33 -11.64
CA ASP A 192 14.12 17.66 -12.15
C ASP A 192 13.24 18.40 -11.12
N PRO A 193 13.75 19.43 -10.43
CA PRO A 193 12.99 20.16 -9.42
C PRO A 193 11.81 20.95 -9.98
N ASN A 194 11.72 21.12 -11.30
CA ASN A 194 10.59 21.79 -11.96
C ASN A 194 9.46 20.83 -12.31
N SER A 195 9.71 19.52 -12.28
CA SER A 195 8.71 18.49 -12.50
C SER A 195 8.03 18.10 -11.17
N PRO A 196 6.73 17.76 -11.17
CA PRO A 196 6.04 17.34 -9.95
C PRO A 196 6.71 16.11 -9.31
N ASP A 197 6.84 16.15 -7.99
CA ASP A 197 7.39 15.02 -7.24
C ASP A 197 6.43 13.83 -7.26
N PRO A 198 6.92 12.58 -7.40
CA PRO A 198 6.10 11.38 -7.29
C PRO A 198 5.75 11.11 -5.81
N VAL A 199 4.69 11.77 -5.35
CA VAL A 199 4.29 11.78 -3.95
C VAL A 199 3.28 10.68 -3.61
N VAL A 200 3.13 10.46 -2.30
CA VAL A 200 2.01 9.69 -1.73
C VAL A 200 0.70 10.42 -2.03
N GLY A 201 -0.39 9.69 -2.29
CA GLY A 201 -1.69 10.34 -2.45
C GLY A 201 -2.80 9.44 -2.93
N TRP A 202 -2.55 8.47 -3.81
CA TRP A 202 -3.35 7.26 -4.03
C TRP A 202 -2.42 6.06 -3.97
N GLU A 203 -2.47 5.31 -2.89
CA GLU A 203 -1.64 4.13 -2.63
C GLU A 203 -2.42 3.22 -1.70
N ASP A 204 -1.97 1.97 -1.57
CA ASP A 204 -2.52 1.00 -0.62
C ASP A 204 -3.95 0.52 -0.95
N ALA A 205 -4.40 0.69 -2.19
CA ALA A 205 -5.66 0.12 -2.63
C ALA A 205 -5.52 -1.41 -2.74
N ALA A 206 -6.54 -2.14 -2.30
CA ALA A 206 -6.54 -3.60 -2.31
C ALA A 206 -7.72 -4.17 -3.12
N VAL A 207 -7.47 -5.18 -3.95
CA VAL A 207 -8.49 -5.92 -4.70
C VAL A 207 -8.31 -7.42 -4.47
N ASP A 208 -9.23 -8.24 -5.00
CA ASP A 208 -9.01 -9.68 -5.04
C ASP A 208 -7.70 -9.98 -5.83
N PRO A 209 -6.75 -10.75 -5.26
CA PRO A 209 -5.49 -11.07 -5.92
C PRO A 209 -5.66 -11.70 -7.32
N THR A 210 -6.77 -12.42 -7.56
CA THR A 210 -7.08 -13.04 -8.86
C THR A 210 -7.41 -12.02 -9.95
N ARG A 211 -7.75 -10.77 -9.58
CA ARG A 211 -8.08 -9.68 -10.49
C ARG A 211 -6.98 -8.62 -10.56
N LEU A 212 -5.82 -8.87 -9.95
CA LEU A 212 -4.80 -7.85 -9.75
C LEU A 212 -4.30 -7.26 -11.08
N GLY A 213 -3.95 -8.10 -12.06
CA GLY A 213 -3.46 -7.62 -13.36
C GLY A 213 -4.51 -6.78 -14.13
N GLU A 214 -5.79 -7.17 -14.07
CA GLU A 214 -6.89 -6.39 -14.64
C GLU A 214 -7.02 -5.01 -13.96
N TYR A 215 -6.99 -4.98 -12.63
CA TYR A 215 -7.05 -3.75 -11.85
C TYR A 215 -5.88 -2.83 -12.18
N LEU A 216 -4.65 -3.35 -12.20
CA LEU A 216 -3.45 -2.56 -12.50
C LEU A 216 -3.53 -1.90 -13.89
N ARG A 217 -4.05 -2.62 -14.91
CA ARG A 217 -4.26 -2.05 -16.25
C ARG A 217 -5.31 -0.94 -16.24
N ALA A 218 -6.42 -1.14 -15.54
CA ALA A 218 -7.46 -0.11 -15.43
C ALA A 218 -6.96 1.11 -14.63
N PHE A 219 -6.19 0.88 -13.58
CA PHE A 219 -5.59 1.93 -12.77
C PHE A 219 -4.56 2.74 -13.56
N GLN A 220 -3.69 2.10 -14.34
CA GLN A 220 -2.76 2.84 -15.19
C GLN A 220 -3.49 3.72 -16.21
N LYS A 221 -4.56 3.20 -16.85
CA LYS A 221 -5.38 4.01 -17.78
C LYS A 221 -5.96 5.25 -17.11
N LEU A 222 -6.39 5.14 -15.85
CA LEU A 222 -6.87 6.28 -15.07
C LEU A 222 -5.74 7.27 -14.74
N VAL A 223 -4.56 6.78 -14.37
CA VAL A 223 -3.38 7.63 -14.16
C VAL A 223 -3.03 8.41 -15.43
N ASP A 224 -3.02 7.73 -16.58
CA ASP A 224 -2.72 8.33 -17.88
C ASP A 224 -3.77 9.36 -18.31
N SER A 225 -5.06 9.12 -18.05
CA SER A 225 -6.14 10.06 -18.41
C SER A 225 -6.07 11.39 -17.66
N TYR A 226 -5.39 11.40 -16.51
CA TYR A 226 -5.11 12.60 -15.73
C TYR A 226 -3.76 13.24 -16.07
N GLY A 227 -2.97 12.63 -16.98
CA GLY A 227 -1.64 13.10 -17.35
C GLY A 227 -0.60 12.92 -16.24
N TYR A 228 -0.87 12.02 -15.28
CA TYR A 228 0.07 11.70 -14.21
C TYR A 228 1.00 10.55 -14.62
N GLU A 229 2.15 10.46 -13.95
CA GLU A 229 2.99 9.28 -13.95
C GLU A 229 2.88 8.59 -12.59
N THR A 230 2.98 7.26 -12.58
CA THR A 230 3.02 6.46 -11.35
C THR A 230 4.13 5.41 -11.40
N SER A 231 4.74 5.09 -10.26
CA SER A 231 5.51 3.85 -10.07
C SER A 231 4.77 2.91 -9.13
N LEU A 232 4.68 1.63 -9.48
CA LEU A 232 3.86 0.64 -8.78
C LEU A 232 4.71 -0.39 -8.03
N TYR A 233 4.23 -0.79 -6.85
CA TYR A 233 4.83 -1.87 -6.04
C TYR A 233 3.84 -2.34 -5.00
N GLY A 234 3.99 -3.54 -4.45
CA GLY A 234 3.17 -3.94 -3.30
C GLY A 234 3.02 -5.43 -3.11
N HIS A 235 2.09 -5.75 -2.21
CA HIS A 235 1.80 -7.09 -1.71
C HIS A 235 0.86 -7.80 -2.69
N PHE A 236 1.43 -8.32 -3.78
CA PHE A 236 0.68 -8.98 -4.86
C PHE A 236 -0.13 -10.17 -4.34
N GLY A 237 0.44 -10.94 -3.41
CA GLY A 237 -0.24 -12.09 -2.81
C GLY A 237 -1.51 -11.72 -2.02
N ASP A 238 -1.65 -10.45 -1.64
CA ASP A 238 -2.81 -9.90 -0.94
C ASP A 238 -3.62 -8.93 -1.80
N GLY A 239 -3.24 -8.75 -3.07
CA GLY A 239 -3.89 -7.84 -4.00
C GLY A 239 -3.77 -6.36 -3.62
N CYS A 240 -2.81 -6.01 -2.75
CA CYS A 240 -2.61 -4.65 -2.23
C CYS A 240 -1.48 -3.94 -2.97
N ILE A 241 -1.76 -2.76 -3.52
CA ILE A 241 -0.86 -2.01 -4.40
C ILE A 241 -0.58 -0.62 -3.85
N HIS A 242 0.70 -0.29 -3.78
CA HIS A 242 1.21 1.04 -3.52
C HIS A 242 1.64 1.73 -4.80
N ALA A 243 1.54 3.06 -4.78
CA ALA A 243 1.89 3.90 -5.89
C ALA A 243 2.56 5.19 -5.40
N ARG A 244 3.39 5.77 -6.27
CA ARG A 244 3.96 7.11 -6.13
C ARG A 244 3.57 7.87 -7.37
N ILE A 245 2.78 8.94 -7.23
CA ILE A 245 2.10 9.59 -8.35
C ILE A 245 2.52 11.06 -8.40
N THR A 246 2.76 11.57 -9.61
CA THR A 246 3.25 12.93 -9.86
C THR A 246 2.15 13.99 -9.71
N PHE A 247 1.50 14.05 -8.54
CA PHE A 247 0.47 15.04 -8.24
C PHE A 247 1.06 16.46 -8.16
N ASN A 248 0.38 17.42 -8.77
CA ASN A 248 0.74 18.83 -8.65
C ASN A 248 -0.10 19.51 -7.54
N LEU A 249 0.33 19.40 -6.29
CA LEU A 249 -0.40 19.99 -5.15
C LEU A 249 -0.06 21.47 -4.89
N ARG A 250 0.85 22.06 -5.66
CA ARG A 250 1.31 23.45 -5.48
C ARG A 250 0.43 24.50 -6.16
N THR A 251 -0.59 24.07 -6.91
CA THR A 251 -1.52 24.95 -7.65
C THR A 251 -2.96 24.59 -7.29
N ALA A 252 -3.87 25.57 -7.37
CA ALA A 252 -5.29 25.34 -7.05
C ALA A 252 -5.94 24.38 -8.06
N GLU A 253 -5.55 24.48 -9.33
CA GLU A 253 -5.98 23.59 -10.41
C GLU A 253 -5.50 22.16 -10.14
N GLY A 254 -4.23 21.99 -9.80
CA GLY A 254 -3.67 20.67 -9.53
C GLY A 254 -4.23 20.00 -8.27
N VAL A 255 -4.59 20.77 -7.23
CA VAL A 255 -5.32 20.24 -6.06
C VAL A 255 -6.74 19.78 -6.44
N THR A 256 -7.42 20.54 -7.29
CA THR A 256 -8.75 20.17 -7.81
C THR A 256 -8.66 18.88 -8.63
N GLN A 257 -7.66 18.79 -9.51
CA GLN A 257 -7.40 17.60 -10.33
C GLN A 257 -7.05 16.38 -9.45
N PHE A 258 -6.21 16.56 -8.43
CA PHE A 258 -5.89 15.54 -7.44
C PHE A 258 -7.15 14.99 -6.76
N ARG A 259 -8.03 15.87 -6.25
CA ARG A 259 -9.27 15.47 -5.58
C ARG A 259 -10.21 14.68 -6.50
N SER A 260 -10.34 15.09 -7.77
CA SER A 260 -11.10 14.33 -8.77
C SER A 260 -10.49 12.96 -9.03
N PHE A 261 -9.16 12.88 -9.17
CA PHE A 261 -8.46 11.61 -9.35
C PHE A 261 -8.68 10.65 -8.17
N ILE A 262 -8.59 11.13 -6.91
CA ILE A 262 -8.85 10.27 -5.73
C ILE A 262 -10.28 9.71 -5.77
N ARG A 263 -11.27 10.52 -6.15
CA ARG A 263 -12.67 10.08 -6.29
C ARG A 263 -12.80 8.97 -7.33
N ASP A 264 -12.25 9.18 -8.52
CA ASP A 264 -12.35 8.22 -9.62
C ASP A 264 -11.58 6.93 -9.29
N ALA A 265 -10.45 7.03 -8.60
CA ALA A 265 -9.68 5.88 -8.15
C ALA A 265 -10.45 5.07 -7.07
N ALA A 266 -11.18 5.76 -6.19
CA ALA A 266 -12.09 5.12 -5.23
C ALA A 266 -13.26 4.40 -5.93
N THR A 267 -13.87 5.03 -6.93
CA THR A 267 -14.89 4.37 -7.74
C THR A 267 -14.33 3.15 -8.48
N LEU A 268 -13.12 3.26 -9.02
CA LEU A 268 -12.46 2.17 -9.74
C LEU A 268 -12.19 0.97 -8.83
N VAL A 269 -11.57 1.16 -7.66
CA VAL A 269 -11.25 0.04 -6.76
C VAL A 269 -12.52 -0.66 -6.26
N VAL A 270 -13.59 0.10 -5.97
CA VAL A 270 -14.90 -0.45 -5.57
C VAL A 270 -15.53 -1.25 -6.71
N ALA A 271 -15.41 -0.81 -7.97
CA ALA A 271 -15.87 -1.57 -9.13
C ALA A 271 -15.11 -2.91 -9.31
N PHE A 272 -13.91 -3.03 -8.74
CA PHE A 272 -13.16 -4.27 -8.66
C PHE A 272 -13.49 -5.13 -7.43
N GLY A 273 -14.47 -4.72 -6.61
CA GLY A 273 -14.82 -5.38 -5.35
C GLY A 273 -13.77 -5.18 -4.24
N GLY A 274 -12.95 -4.13 -4.37
CA GLY A 274 -11.81 -3.87 -3.51
C GLY A 274 -12.09 -2.95 -2.32
N SER A 275 -11.02 -2.52 -1.68
CA SER A 275 -10.97 -1.60 -0.54
C SER A 275 -10.08 -0.40 -0.86
N LEU A 276 -10.49 0.80 -0.42
CA LEU A 276 -9.73 2.04 -0.66
C LEU A 276 -8.37 2.02 0.03
N THR A 277 -8.26 1.31 1.16
CA THR A 277 -7.02 0.97 1.86
C THR A 277 -7.00 -0.51 2.25
N GLY A 278 -5.84 -1.14 2.05
CA GLY A 278 -5.53 -2.50 2.44
C GLY A 278 -4.80 -2.60 3.77
N GLU A 279 -4.05 -1.56 4.17
CA GLU A 279 -3.11 -1.59 5.32
C GLU A 279 -3.00 -0.26 6.07
N HIS A 280 -2.89 0.87 5.36
CA HIS A 280 -2.51 2.16 5.93
C HIS A 280 -3.60 2.82 6.77
N GLY A 281 -4.87 2.45 6.54
CA GLY A 281 -6.02 3.15 7.11
C GLY A 281 -6.54 4.27 6.20
N ASP A 282 -7.75 4.72 6.47
CA ASP A 282 -8.37 5.79 5.72
C ASP A 282 -7.91 7.16 6.22
N GLY A 283 -7.92 7.32 7.54
CA GLY A 283 -7.56 8.54 8.25
C GLY A 283 -8.16 9.80 7.66
N GLN A 284 -7.28 10.71 7.27
CA GLN A 284 -7.64 11.91 6.51
C GLN A 284 -7.60 11.69 5.00
N ALA A 285 -6.78 10.74 4.54
CA ALA A 285 -6.36 10.64 3.15
C ALA A 285 -7.41 9.96 2.25
N ARG A 286 -8.28 9.11 2.82
CA ARG A 286 -9.30 8.34 2.08
C ARG A 286 -10.71 8.51 2.61
N ALA A 287 -10.87 8.85 3.89
CA ALA A 287 -12.14 8.74 4.59
C ALA A 287 -13.30 9.48 3.91
N GLU A 288 -13.01 10.61 3.27
CA GLU A 288 -14.00 11.39 2.49
C GLU A 288 -14.73 10.54 1.42
N PHE A 289 -14.07 9.51 0.90
CA PHE A 289 -14.55 8.68 -0.20
C PHE A 289 -15.15 7.35 0.26
N LEU A 290 -15.18 7.05 1.56
CA LEU A 290 -15.83 5.87 2.11
C LEU A 290 -17.31 5.71 1.70
N PRO A 291 -18.13 6.77 1.52
CA PRO A 291 -19.48 6.63 1.01
C PRO A 291 -19.57 5.94 -0.37
N ILE A 292 -18.53 6.02 -1.21
CA ILE A 292 -18.48 5.33 -2.51
C ILE A 292 -18.47 3.80 -2.30
N MET A 293 -17.80 3.34 -1.26
CA MET A 293 -17.63 1.91 -0.96
C MET A 293 -18.81 1.34 -0.16
N PHE A 294 -19.27 2.07 0.85
CA PHE A 294 -20.24 1.56 1.81
C PHE A 294 -21.67 2.04 1.57
N GLY A 295 -21.85 3.15 0.84
CA GLY A 295 -23.13 3.82 0.69
C GLY A 295 -23.60 4.50 1.99
N GLU A 296 -24.61 5.36 1.86
CA GLU A 296 -25.09 6.21 2.96
C GLU A 296 -25.55 5.42 4.21
N GLU A 297 -26.24 4.29 4.01
CA GLU A 297 -26.79 3.51 5.13
C GLU A 297 -25.71 2.87 6.02
N LEU A 298 -24.64 2.31 5.43
CA LEU A 298 -23.53 1.78 6.22
C LEU A 298 -22.64 2.88 6.77
N MET A 299 -22.53 4.02 6.08
CA MET A 299 -21.87 5.19 6.66
C MET A 299 -22.59 5.67 7.92
N GLU A 300 -23.92 5.64 7.95
CA GLU A 300 -24.68 5.93 9.17
C GLU A 300 -24.42 4.89 10.28
N ALA A 301 -24.31 3.60 9.93
CA ALA A 301 -23.89 2.58 10.88
C ALA A 301 -22.50 2.88 11.47
N MET A 302 -21.56 3.38 10.66
CA MET A 302 -20.23 3.79 11.14
C MET A 302 -20.30 5.03 12.04
N HIS A 303 -21.12 6.02 11.69
CA HIS A 303 -21.38 7.19 12.55
C HIS A 303 -21.94 6.78 13.91
N GLU A 304 -22.91 5.86 13.93
CA GLU A 304 -23.48 5.35 15.16
C GLU A 304 -22.45 4.56 15.97
N PHE A 305 -21.64 3.70 15.32
CA PHE A 305 -20.57 2.98 16.00
C PHE A 305 -19.60 3.95 16.69
N LYS A 306 -19.16 5.01 15.99
CA LYS A 306 -18.36 6.08 16.58
C LYS A 306 -19.06 6.73 17.78
N ARG A 307 -20.33 7.09 17.67
CA ARG A 307 -21.10 7.74 18.75
C ARG A 307 -21.29 6.85 19.98
N ILE A 308 -21.41 5.53 19.79
CA ILE A 308 -21.48 4.56 20.89
C ILE A 308 -20.19 4.58 21.73
N TRP A 309 -19.04 4.74 21.07
CA TRP A 309 -17.72 4.73 21.73
C TRP A 309 -17.26 6.10 22.21
N ASP A 310 -17.50 7.14 21.42
CA ASP A 310 -17.06 8.51 21.67
C ASP A 310 -18.20 9.51 21.41
N PRO A 311 -19.20 9.58 22.32
CA PRO A 311 -20.41 10.40 22.14
C PRO A 311 -20.13 11.90 22.13
N GLN A 312 -18.96 12.33 22.63
CA GLN A 312 -18.55 13.74 22.66
C GLN A 312 -17.61 14.10 21.50
N ASN A 313 -17.29 13.14 20.61
CA ASN A 313 -16.38 13.31 19.48
C ASN A 313 -15.01 13.91 19.85
N ARG A 314 -14.38 13.40 20.92
CA ARG A 314 -13.09 13.89 21.44
C ARG A 314 -11.88 13.06 20.98
N LEU A 315 -12.12 11.88 20.44
CA LEU A 315 -11.08 10.96 19.97
C LEU A 315 -10.88 11.10 18.45
N ASN A 316 -9.73 11.64 18.07
CA ASN A 316 -9.28 11.82 16.68
C ASN A 316 -10.38 12.32 15.71
N PRO A 317 -11.01 13.48 15.99
CA PRO A 317 -12.12 13.98 15.19
C PRO A 317 -11.68 14.29 13.75
N GLY A 318 -12.62 14.12 12.81
CA GLY A 318 -12.37 14.40 11.39
C GLY A 318 -11.57 13.33 10.67
N LYS A 319 -11.49 12.10 11.20
CA LYS A 319 -10.88 10.92 10.59
C LYS A 319 -11.88 9.77 10.54
N VAL A 320 -11.81 8.95 9.49
CA VAL A 320 -12.72 7.81 9.19
C VAL A 320 -14.19 8.22 9.02
N VAL A 321 -14.81 8.79 10.05
CA VAL A 321 -16.18 9.34 10.03
C VAL A 321 -16.17 10.85 10.22
N HIS A 322 -17.18 11.52 9.67
CA HIS A 322 -17.22 12.99 9.56
C HIS A 322 -15.87 13.59 9.11
N PRO A 323 -15.22 13.04 8.07
CA PRO A 323 -13.85 13.40 7.74
C PRO A 323 -13.77 14.83 7.20
N TYR A 324 -12.64 15.50 7.46
CA TYR A 324 -12.30 16.68 6.67
C TYR A 324 -12.11 16.29 5.21
N ARG A 325 -12.22 17.24 4.28
CA ARG A 325 -11.90 16.95 2.88
C ARG A 325 -10.44 16.59 2.68
N VAL A 326 -10.16 15.72 1.71
CA VAL A 326 -8.81 15.26 1.36
C VAL A 326 -7.84 16.40 1.03
N ASP A 327 -8.37 17.55 0.62
CA ASP A 327 -7.62 18.75 0.20
C ASP A 327 -7.57 19.88 1.25
N GLU A 328 -8.14 19.72 2.45
CA GLU A 328 -8.16 20.79 3.47
C GLU A 328 -6.83 20.98 4.21
N ASN A 329 -6.10 19.89 4.48
CA ASN A 329 -4.94 19.90 5.38
C ASN A 329 -3.65 19.44 4.66
N LEU A 330 -3.43 19.93 3.44
CA LEU A 330 -2.26 19.56 2.64
C LEU A 330 -0.97 20.12 3.27
N ARG A 331 0.03 19.25 3.45
CA ARG A 331 1.37 19.65 3.90
C ARG A 331 2.02 20.67 2.95
N MET A 332 1.81 20.47 1.65
CA MET A 332 2.30 21.33 0.57
C MET A 332 1.14 21.62 -0.36
N GLY A 333 0.42 22.72 -0.08
CA GLY A 333 -0.71 23.21 -0.89
C GLY A 333 -0.36 24.49 -1.67
N PRO A 334 -1.35 25.13 -2.31
CA PRO A 334 -1.15 26.37 -3.07
C PRO A 334 -0.64 27.55 -2.23
N GLU A 335 -0.92 27.54 -0.93
CA GLU A 335 -0.46 28.56 0.02
C GLU A 335 0.95 28.28 0.57
N TYR A 336 1.59 27.17 0.17
CA TYR A 336 2.90 26.80 0.65
C TYR A 336 3.97 27.82 0.23
N LYS A 337 4.60 28.46 1.22
CA LYS A 337 5.68 29.43 1.01
C LYS A 337 7.02 28.81 1.38
N VAL A 338 7.95 28.82 0.45
CA VAL A 338 9.34 28.43 0.71
C VAL A 338 9.99 29.47 1.63
N VAL A 339 10.62 29.01 2.71
CA VAL A 339 11.42 29.86 3.59
C VAL A 339 12.88 29.74 3.18
N ASN A 340 13.43 30.83 2.63
CA ASN A 340 14.84 30.89 2.28
C ASN A 340 15.70 31.16 3.52
N ILE A 341 16.39 30.14 4.00
CA ILE A 341 17.29 30.22 5.15
C ILE A 341 18.74 30.30 4.65
N LYS A 342 19.50 31.30 5.14
CA LYS A 342 20.94 31.36 4.89
C LYS A 342 21.65 30.34 5.77
N THR A 343 22.25 29.32 5.17
CA THR A 343 22.95 28.25 5.88
C THR A 343 24.47 28.38 5.77
N ARG A 344 25.20 27.88 6.76
CA ARG A 344 26.68 27.72 6.68
C ARG A 344 27.08 26.45 5.92
N LEU A 345 26.17 25.47 5.87
CA LEU A 345 26.34 24.21 5.15
C LEU A 345 25.84 24.35 3.71
N ASN A 346 26.53 23.70 2.78
CA ASN A 346 26.07 23.54 1.40
C ASN A 346 25.20 22.28 1.30
N PHE A 347 23.92 22.46 0.98
CA PHE A 347 22.96 21.36 0.79
C PHE A 347 22.95 20.94 -0.69
N LEU A 348 24.00 20.25 -1.12
CA LEU A 348 24.12 19.75 -2.50
C LEU A 348 23.43 18.40 -2.65
N SER A 349 22.70 18.25 -3.75
CA SER A 349 21.74 17.16 -3.94
C SER A 349 21.42 16.97 -5.42
N GLN A 350 21.24 15.73 -5.87
CA GLN A 350 20.87 15.44 -7.26
C GLN A 350 19.45 15.92 -7.59
N GLU A 351 18.56 15.93 -6.60
CA GLU A 351 17.15 16.35 -6.71
C GLU A 351 16.95 17.86 -6.56
N GLY A 352 18.04 18.64 -6.54
CA GLY A 352 18.02 20.08 -6.38
C GLY A 352 18.75 20.53 -5.11
N ASN A 353 19.43 21.69 -5.21
CA ASN A 353 20.26 22.23 -4.15
C ASN A 353 19.44 23.07 -3.14
N GLY A 354 19.97 23.21 -1.93
CA GLY A 354 19.46 24.12 -0.92
C GLY A 354 18.74 23.41 0.24
N PHE A 355 18.68 24.11 1.38
CA PHE A 355 18.10 23.57 2.61
C PHE A 355 16.63 23.16 2.43
N GLN A 356 15.86 23.98 1.71
CA GLN A 356 14.46 23.70 1.42
C GLN A 356 14.26 22.32 0.77
N ARG A 357 14.99 22.03 -0.31
CA ARG A 357 14.87 20.76 -1.03
C ARG A 357 15.29 19.57 -0.17
N ALA A 358 16.30 19.77 0.69
CA ALA A 358 16.70 18.76 1.67
C ALA A 358 15.60 18.46 2.70
N VAL A 359 14.80 19.46 3.11
CA VAL A 359 13.64 19.26 3.99
C VAL A 359 12.51 18.51 3.27
N GLU A 360 12.28 18.82 1.99
CA GLU A 360 11.26 18.15 1.17
C GLU A 360 11.56 16.66 0.94
N ARG A 361 12.82 16.21 1.07
CA ARG A 361 13.19 14.77 1.06
C ARG A 361 12.52 13.99 2.20
N CYS A 362 12.13 14.66 3.29
CA CYS A 362 11.49 13.99 4.41
C CYS A 362 10.03 13.65 4.06
N VAL A 363 9.76 12.36 3.88
CA VAL A 363 8.43 11.81 3.60
C VAL A 363 7.62 11.48 4.85
N GLY A 364 8.10 11.88 6.04
CA GLY A 364 7.40 11.64 7.31
C GLY A 364 7.57 10.25 7.91
N MET A 365 8.33 9.35 7.28
CA MET A 365 8.57 7.98 7.78
C MET A 365 9.59 7.89 8.94
N GLY A 366 10.14 9.02 9.42
CA GLY A 366 11.03 9.04 10.59
C GLY A 366 12.39 8.36 10.41
N LYS A 367 12.72 7.78 9.26
CA LYS A 367 14.01 7.08 9.01
C LYS A 367 15.23 7.97 9.27
N CYS A 368 15.13 9.28 8.99
CA CYS A 368 16.17 10.26 9.28
C CYS A 368 16.43 10.46 10.79
N ARG A 369 15.56 9.96 11.66
CA ARG A 369 15.72 9.98 13.12
C ARG A 369 16.28 8.68 13.68
N SER A 370 16.42 7.64 12.86
CA SER A 370 16.93 6.35 13.28
C SER A 370 18.37 6.13 12.81
N GLU A 371 19.26 5.84 13.75
CA GLU A 371 20.64 5.43 13.45
C GLU A 371 20.74 3.93 13.12
N LYS A 372 19.64 3.17 13.28
CA LYS A 372 19.57 1.71 13.04
C LYS A 372 18.43 1.37 12.07
N VAL A 373 18.59 0.32 11.29
CA VAL A 373 17.52 -0.24 10.44
C VAL A 373 16.60 -1.07 11.33
N GLY A 374 15.31 -0.69 11.43
CA GLY A 374 14.27 -1.36 12.23
C GLY A 374 13.19 -0.39 12.69
N THR A 375 12.03 -0.91 13.11
CA THR A 375 10.97 -0.11 13.77
C THR A 375 11.48 0.42 15.11
N MET A 376 11.27 1.72 15.36
CA MET A 376 11.59 2.36 16.65
C MET A 376 10.93 1.66 17.83
#